data_AF-A0A435FKU2-F1
#
_entry.id   AF-A0A435FKU2-F1
#
_cell.length_a   1.000
_cell.length_b   1.000
_cell.length_c   1.000
_cell.angle_alpha   90.00
_cell.angle_beta   90.00
_cell.angle_gamma   90.00
#
_symmetry.space_group_name_H-M   'P 1'
#
loop_
_entity.id
_entity.type
_entity.pdbx_description
1 polymer ?
#
loop_
_entity_poly.entity_id
_entity_poly.type
_entity_poly.pdbx_seq_one_letter_code
_entity_poly.pdbx_strand_id
1 'polypeptide(L)'
;MKLLSAQTRIQNDDIRAVMDRLRAEHSDHEIDTGDAGRWEFRMHYGSLNASFDDHGVLVRIAAEDETCLSYMKMIFAGHIAAHLSTTEGLRWHGDGTDAGTPVFFREITVLSSTKLSPHMQRLRFSGRDLGRFAHGGFHVRLLLPPAGRQAVWPTMGADGLIVWPSGEDALT
;
A
#
# COMPACT_ATOMS: atom_id res chain seq x y z
N MET A 1 -17.14 10.85 9.48
CA MET A 1 -17.14 9.79 8.44
C MET A 1 -16.79 8.48 9.10
N LYS A 2 -17.30 7.35 8.60
CA LYS A 2 -16.88 6.02 9.05
C LYS A 2 -15.51 5.72 8.43
N LEU A 3 -14.52 5.37 9.25
CA LEU A 3 -13.20 4.95 8.76
C LEU A 3 -13.33 3.62 8.02
N LEU A 4 -12.56 3.46 6.95
CA LEU A 4 -12.32 2.16 6.34
C LEU A 4 -11.37 1.37 7.23
N SER A 5 -11.54 0.05 7.27
CA SER A 5 -10.74 -0.82 8.13
C SER A 5 -10.46 -2.17 7.52
N ALA A 6 -9.26 -2.69 7.80
CA ALA A 6 -8.87 -4.04 7.45
C ALA A 6 -8.08 -4.68 8.58
N GLN A 7 -8.09 -6.00 8.65
CA GLN A 7 -7.37 -6.76 9.66
C GLN A 7 -6.68 -7.99 9.06
N THR A 8 -5.59 -8.41 9.68
CA THR A 8 -4.87 -9.64 9.36
C THR A 8 -4.44 -10.32 10.65
N ARG A 9 -4.40 -11.65 10.65
CA ARG A 9 -3.87 -12.44 11.76
C ARG A 9 -2.66 -13.22 11.26
N ILE A 10 -1.54 -13.04 11.95
CA ILE A 10 -0.28 -13.71 11.61
C ILE A 10 0.06 -14.65 12.76
N GLN A 11 0.23 -15.93 12.42
CA GLN A 11 0.66 -16.98 13.35
C GLN A 11 2.10 -17.36 12.99
N ASN A 12 3.06 -16.79 13.71
CA ASN A 12 4.48 -17.01 13.52
C ASN A 12 5.20 -16.69 14.83
N ASP A 13 6.09 -17.56 15.29
CA ASP A 13 6.76 -17.42 16.59
C ASP A 13 7.67 -16.19 16.66
N ASP A 14 8.22 -15.76 15.52
CA ASP A 14 9.11 -14.59 15.40
C ASP A 14 8.34 -13.26 15.26
N ILE A 15 7.01 -13.30 15.11
CA ILE A 15 6.22 -12.09 14.83
C ILE A 15 6.33 -11.05 15.94
N ARG A 16 6.52 -11.50 17.19
CA ARG A 16 6.71 -10.61 18.34
C ARG A 16 7.94 -9.73 18.16
N ALA A 17 9.07 -10.31 17.76
CA ALA A 17 10.30 -9.56 17.54
C ALA A 17 10.17 -8.55 16.39
N VAL A 18 9.45 -8.89 15.33
CA VAL A 18 9.17 -7.98 14.21
C VAL A 18 8.32 -6.80 14.67
N MET A 19 7.27 -7.07 15.44
CA MET A 19 6.40 -6.03 15.96
C MET A 19 7.14 -5.14 16.97
N ASP A 20 7.93 -5.69 17.89
CA ASP A 20 8.77 -4.93 18.83
C ASP A 20 9.71 -3.96 18.07
N ARG A 21 10.27 -4.43 16.95
CA ARG A 21 11.11 -3.60 16.09
C ARG A 21 10.32 -2.52 15.36
N LEU A 22 9.15 -2.86 14.79
CA LEU A 22 8.25 -1.89 14.17
C LEU A 22 7.88 -0.78 15.17
N ARG A 23 7.63 -1.15 16.42
CA ARG A 23 7.36 -0.23 17.52
C ARG A 23 8.56 0.67 17.83
N ALA A 24 9.76 0.10 17.95
CA ALA A 24 10.98 0.88 18.17
C ALA A 24 11.26 1.86 17.02
N GLU A 25 11.03 1.46 15.77
CA GLU A 25 11.23 2.29 14.57
C GLU A 25 10.21 3.44 14.48
N HIS A 26 9.07 3.34 15.16
CA HIS A 26 7.97 4.30 15.08
C HIS A 26 7.50 4.82 16.45
N SER A 27 8.37 4.82 17.46
CA SER A 27 8.04 5.21 18.83
C SER A 27 7.44 6.62 18.93
N ASP A 28 7.84 7.53 18.04
CA ASP A 28 7.34 8.92 18.00
C ASP A 28 5.84 9.01 17.64
N HIS A 29 5.26 7.94 17.12
CA HIS A 29 3.86 7.86 16.66
C HIS A 29 3.00 6.92 17.51
N GLU A 30 3.57 6.36 18.58
CA GLU A 30 2.87 5.44 19.48
C GLU A 30 1.87 6.20 20.37
N ILE A 31 0.68 5.63 20.50
CA ILE A 31 -0.36 6.07 21.42
C ILE A 31 -0.38 5.09 22.60
N ASP A 32 -0.14 5.61 23.81
CA ASP A 32 -0.29 4.83 25.03
C ASP A 32 -1.75 4.41 25.22
N THR A 33 -1.99 3.10 25.18
CA THR A 33 -3.32 2.51 25.34
C THR A 33 -3.62 2.12 26.80
N GLY A 34 -2.61 2.15 27.68
CA GLY A 34 -2.70 1.64 29.06
C GLY A 34 -2.78 0.11 29.19
N ASP A 35 -2.67 -0.64 28.08
CA ASP A 35 -2.71 -2.10 28.04
C ASP A 35 -1.42 -2.66 27.44
N ALA A 36 -0.66 -3.39 28.25
CA ALA A 36 0.64 -3.95 27.87
C ALA A 36 0.59 -4.88 26.62
N GLY A 37 -0.59 -5.44 26.31
CA GLY A 37 -0.80 -6.33 25.16
C GLY A 37 -1.32 -5.64 23.90
N ARG A 38 -1.64 -4.33 23.94
CA ARG A 38 -2.29 -3.60 22.86
C ARG A 38 -1.49 -2.36 22.47
N TRP A 39 -1.09 -2.27 21.21
CA TRP A 39 -0.36 -1.11 20.70
C TRP A 39 -1.19 -0.36 19.68
N GLU A 40 -1.06 0.95 19.65
CA GLU A 40 -1.71 1.80 18.67
C GLU A 40 -0.72 2.81 18.10
N PHE A 41 -0.60 2.87 16.78
CA PHE A 41 0.17 3.89 16.07
C PHE A 41 -0.79 4.77 15.29
N ARG A 42 -0.51 6.07 15.26
CA ARG A 42 -1.18 6.99 14.34
C ARG A 42 -0.16 7.59 13.39
N MET A 43 -0.25 7.15 12.14
CA MET A 43 0.59 7.59 11.03
C MET A 43 -0.16 8.61 10.17
N HIS A 44 0.55 9.24 9.23
CA HIS A 44 -0.06 10.13 8.23
C HIS A 44 -1.20 9.46 7.44
N TYR A 45 -1.06 8.17 7.11
CA TYR A 45 -2.03 7.43 6.29
C TYR A 45 -3.16 6.76 7.11
N GLY A 46 -3.14 6.84 8.44
CA GLY A 46 -4.14 6.16 9.26
C GLY A 46 -3.56 5.59 10.54
N SER A 47 -4.30 4.68 11.16
CA SER A 47 -3.89 4.04 12.40
C SER A 47 -3.65 2.54 12.24
N LEU A 48 -2.77 2.02 13.08
CA LEU A 48 -2.51 0.60 13.24
C LEU A 48 -2.74 0.24 14.70
N ASN A 49 -3.51 -0.82 14.95
CA ASN A 49 -3.65 -1.44 16.24
C ASN A 49 -3.17 -2.89 16.18
N ALA A 50 -2.36 -3.30 17.14
CA ALA A 50 -1.90 -4.67 17.28
C ALA A 50 -2.30 -5.22 18.65
N SER A 51 -2.78 -6.47 18.67
CA SER A 51 -3.05 -7.22 19.90
C SER A 51 -2.43 -8.61 19.79
N PHE A 52 -1.63 -8.98 20.78
CA PHE A 52 -1.00 -10.30 20.84
C PHE A 52 -1.87 -11.30 21.59
N ASP A 53 -1.75 -12.57 21.20
CA ASP A 53 -2.17 -13.72 22.01
C ASP A 53 -1.06 -14.79 21.99
N ASP A 54 -1.35 -15.95 22.58
CA ASP A 54 -0.39 -17.06 22.73
C ASP A 54 0.11 -17.63 21.40
N HIS A 55 -0.52 -17.30 20.27
CA HIS A 55 -0.27 -17.92 18.96
C HIS A 55 0.02 -16.91 17.85
N GLY A 56 0.24 -15.63 18.17
CA GLY A 56 0.65 -14.61 17.21
C GLY A 56 0.07 -13.24 17.46
N VAL A 57 -0.22 -12.51 16.39
CA VAL A 57 -0.71 -11.13 16.46
C VAL A 57 -1.94 -10.93 15.55
N LEU A 58 -2.92 -10.22 16.08
CA LEU A 58 -4.01 -9.65 15.30
C LEU A 58 -3.70 -8.17 15.07
N VAL A 59 -3.57 -7.79 13.80
CA VAL A 59 -3.33 -6.41 13.38
C VAL A 59 -4.58 -5.87 12.71
N ARG A 60 -5.00 -4.68 13.14
CA ARG A 60 -6.07 -3.91 12.53
C ARG A 60 -5.51 -2.59 12.06
N ILE A 61 -5.84 -2.18 10.85
CA ILE A 61 -5.53 -0.86 10.32
C ILE A 61 -6.81 -0.15 9.95
N ALA A 62 -6.81 1.17 10.12
CA ALA A 62 -7.93 2.01 9.73
C ALA A 62 -7.44 3.29 9.05
N ALA A 63 -8.20 3.78 8.08
CA ALA A 63 -7.87 4.98 7.32
C ALA A 63 -9.13 5.72 6.86
N GLU A 64 -8.97 6.99 6.50
CA GLU A 64 -10.07 7.85 6.06
C GLU A 64 -10.53 7.54 4.62
N ASP A 65 -9.63 7.03 3.79
CA ASP A 65 -9.89 6.70 2.39
C ASP A 65 -9.13 5.44 1.93
N GLU A 66 -9.51 4.93 0.75
CA GLU A 66 -8.98 3.69 0.18
C GLU A 66 -7.49 3.76 -0.14
N THR A 67 -6.96 4.91 -0.57
CA THR A 67 -5.53 5.08 -0.87
C THR A 67 -4.73 4.98 0.41
N CYS A 68 -5.13 5.72 1.42
CA CYS A 68 -4.54 5.68 2.75
C CYS A 68 -4.58 4.27 3.34
N LEU A 69 -5.73 3.57 3.22
CA LEU A 69 -5.83 2.17 3.66
C LEU A 69 -4.88 1.25 2.87
N SER A 70 -4.80 1.41 1.55
CA SER A 70 -3.89 0.62 0.70
C SER A 70 -2.42 0.85 1.05
N TYR A 71 -2.03 2.09 1.38
CA TYR A 71 -0.68 2.38 1.87
C TYR A 71 -0.41 1.76 3.23
N MET A 72 -1.36 1.82 4.18
CA MET A 72 -1.21 1.17 5.49
C MET A 72 -1.01 -0.35 5.34
N LYS A 73 -1.78 -1.01 4.46
CA LYS A 73 -1.60 -2.43 4.13
C LYS A 73 -0.19 -2.72 3.60
N MET A 74 0.23 -1.94 2.60
CA MET A 74 1.49 -2.13 1.89
C MET A 74 2.71 -1.86 2.78
N ILE A 75 2.66 -0.81 3.61
CA ILE A 75 3.73 -0.47 4.56
C ILE A 75 3.89 -1.61 5.56
N PHE A 76 2.79 -2.05 6.18
CA PHE A 76 2.83 -3.15 7.14
C PHE A 76 3.37 -4.44 6.52
N ALA A 77 2.83 -4.85 5.37
CA ALA A 77 3.30 -6.04 4.66
C ALA A 77 4.77 -5.92 4.22
N GLY A 78 5.23 -4.72 3.85
CA GLY A 78 6.64 -4.44 3.55
C GLY A 78 7.56 -4.64 4.75
N HIS A 79 7.15 -4.21 5.95
CA HIS A 79 7.90 -4.49 7.18
C HIS A 79 7.93 -5.99 7.49
N ILE A 80 6.81 -6.70 7.35
CA ILE A 80 6.79 -8.16 7.55
C ILE A 80 7.73 -8.86 6.56
N ALA A 81 7.66 -8.52 5.27
CA ALA A 81 8.53 -9.08 4.25
C ALA A 81 10.02 -8.80 4.52
N ALA A 82 10.35 -7.58 4.93
CA ALA A 82 11.74 -7.18 5.21
C ALA A 82 12.35 -7.92 6.40
N HIS A 83 11.54 -8.31 7.39
CA HIS A 83 12.03 -8.91 8.64
C HIS A 83 11.88 -10.43 8.69
N LEU A 84 10.79 -10.98 8.14
CA LEU A 84 10.55 -12.42 8.07
C LEU A 84 10.98 -13.05 6.74
N SER A 85 11.44 -12.25 5.77
CA SER A 85 11.73 -12.67 4.40
C SER A 85 10.55 -13.33 3.67
N THR A 86 9.33 -13.20 4.20
CA THR A 86 8.09 -13.76 3.63
C THR A 86 6.88 -12.95 4.08
N THR A 87 5.81 -12.98 3.28
CA THR A 87 4.46 -12.53 3.66
C THR A 87 3.48 -13.70 3.77
N GLU A 88 3.99 -14.94 3.81
CA GLU A 88 3.17 -16.13 3.96
C GLU A 88 2.30 -16.05 5.23
N GLY A 89 1.01 -16.36 5.09
CA GLY A 89 0.02 -16.23 6.16
C GLY A 89 -0.54 -14.81 6.34
N LEU A 90 0.08 -13.77 5.77
CA LEU A 90 -0.48 -12.41 5.80
C LEU A 90 -1.60 -12.29 4.76
N ARG A 91 -2.84 -12.19 5.23
CA ARG A 91 -4.01 -11.94 4.38
C ARG A 91 -4.91 -10.91 5.02
N TRP A 92 -5.17 -9.82 4.30
CA TRP A 92 -6.09 -8.79 4.76
C TRP A 92 -7.55 -9.23 4.60
N HIS A 93 -8.35 -8.90 5.60
CA HIS A 93 -9.80 -9.06 5.63
C HIS A 93 -10.45 -7.72 5.98
N GLY A 94 -11.54 -7.34 5.30
CA GLY A 94 -12.24 -6.07 5.53
C GLY A 94 -12.31 -5.21 4.26
N ASP A 95 -12.25 -3.90 4.42
CA ASP A 95 -12.36 -2.96 3.31
C ASP A 95 -11.15 -3.07 2.36
N GLY A 96 -11.38 -2.89 1.05
CA GLY A 96 -10.32 -2.87 0.04
C GLY A 96 -9.55 -4.18 -0.12
N THR A 97 -10.20 -5.33 0.08
CA THR A 97 -9.63 -6.67 -0.14
C THR A 97 -9.96 -7.24 -1.52
N ASP A 98 -10.70 -6.51 -2.34
CA ASP A 98 -11.07 -6.95 -3.68
C ASP A 98 -9.81 -7.06 -4.57
N ALA A 99 -9.73 -8.15 -5.32
CA ALA A 99 -8.68 -8.33 -6.30
C ALA A 99 -8.84 -7.30 -7.43
N GLY A 100 -7.77 -6.58 -7.75
CA GLY A 100 -7.82 -5.55 -8.79
C GLY A 100 -6.56 -4.72 -8.87
N THR A 101 -6.55 -3.74 -9.76
CA THR A 101 -5.47 -2.76 -9.86
C THR A 101 -5.38 -1.92 -8.59
N PRO A 102 -4.17 -1.47 -8.18
CA PRO A 102 -4.03 -0.56 -7.05
C PRO A 102 -5.00 0.61 -7.12
N VAL A 103 -5.58 1.02 -6.00
CA VAL A 103 -6.58 2.11 -5.99
C VAL A 103 -6.01 3.42 -6.53
N PHE A 104 -4.71 3.64 -6.39
CA PHE A 104 -3.95 4.78 -6.93
C PHE A 104 -3.40 4.55 -8.36
N PHE A 105 -3.80 3.48 -9.04
CA PHE A 105 -3.48 3.24 -10.46
C PHE A 105 -4.54 3.86 -11.38
N ARG A 106 -4.11 4.51 -12.46
CA ARG A 106 -5.00 4.95 -13.54
C ARG A 106 -4.37 4.66 -14.88
N GLU A 107 -5.14 4.00 -15.75
CA GLU A 107 -4.81 3.94 -17.17
C GLU A 107 -5.15 5.29 -17.82
N ILE A 108 -4.18 5.82 -18.58
CA ILE A 108 -4.25 7.15 -19.18
C ILE A 108 -3.86 7.09 -20.65
N THR A 109 -4.42 8.00 -21.44
CA THR A 109 -4.09 8.17 -22.85
C THR A 109 -3.44 9.53 -23.07
N VAL A 110 -2.41 9.58 -23.90
CA VAL A 110 -1.80 10.85 -24.31
C VAL A 110 -2.80 11.62 -25.17
N LEU A 111 -3.22 12.78 -24.69
CA LEU A 111 -4.10 13.70 -25.40
C LEU A 111 -3.30 14.64 -26.31
N SER A 112 -2.16 15.13 -25.84
CA SER A 112 -1.29 15.99 -26.64
C SER A 112 0.16 15.95 -26.17
N SER A 113 1.08 16.19 -27.09
CA SER A 113 2.50 16.43 -26.81
C SER A 113 2.91 17.79 -27.36
N THR A 114 3.56 18.60 -26.53
CA THR A 114 4.02 19.94 -26.92
C THR A 114 5.45 20.15 -26.45
N LYS A 115 6.35 20.43 -27.38
CA LYS A 115 7.73 20.82 -27.07
C LYS A 115 7.74 22.27 -26.58
N LEU A 116 8.14 22.49 -25.32
CA LEU A 116 8.20 23.84 -24.72
C LEU A 116 9.58 24.48 -24.92
N SER A 117 10.63 23.66 -24.99
CA SER A 117 12.02 24.08 -25.24
C SER A 117 12.79 22.91 -25.87
N PRO A 118 14.07 23.08 -26.27
CA PRO A 118 14.87 22.00 -26.84
C PRO A 118 14.89 20.70 -26.02
N HIS A 119 14.84 20.80 -24.69
CA HIS A 119 14.95 19.67 -23.75
C HIS A 119 13.74 19.53 -22.81
N MET A 120 12.61 20.17 -23.12
CA MET A 120 11.39 20.08 -22.30
C MET A 120 10.16 19.79 -23.16
N GLN A 121 9.46 18.72 -22.80
CA GLN A 121 8.21 18.31 -23.44
C GLN A 121 7.10 18.24 -22.41
N ARG A 122 5.97 18.88 -22.73
CA ARG A 122 4.74 18.79 -21.95
C ARG A 122 3.84 17.74 -22.60
N LEU A 123 3.46 16.74 -21.81
CA LEU A 123 2.42 15.79 -22.17
C LEU A 123 1.14 16.18 -21.42
N ARG A 124 0.00 16.08 -22.12
CA ARG A 124 -1.33 16.14 -21.51
C ARG A 124 -1.94 14.76 -21.61
N PHE A 125 -2.51 14.28 -20.52
CA PHE A 125 -3.16 12.98 -20.45
C PHE A 125 -4.66 13.14 -20.23
N SER A 126 -5.43 12.18 -20.72
CA SER A 126 -6.83 11.96 -20.34
C SER A 126 -6.96 10.57 -19.71
N GLY A 127 -7.99 10.38 -18.89
CA GLY A 127 -8.24 9.14 -18.18
C GLY A 127 -9.51 9.24 -17.36
N ARG A 128 -9.97 8.11 -16.82
CA ARG A 128 -11.13 8.07 -15.91
C ARG A 128 -10.69 8.42 -14.49
N ASP A 129 -11.56 9.07 -13.73
CA ASP A 129 -11.42 9.30 -12.29
C ASP A 129 -10.05 9.92 -11.88
N LEU A 130 -9.57 10.89 -12.66
CA LEU A 130 -8.31 11.61 -12.41
C LEU A 130 -8.44 12.68 -11.32
N GLY A 131 -9.66 13.02 -10.90
CA GLY A 131 -9.92 14.08 -9.91
C GLY A 131 -9.15 13.87 -8.60
N ARG A 132 -8.90 12.62 -8.21
CA ARG A 132 -8.12 12.28 -7.00
C ARG A 132 -6.65 12.71 -7.06
N PHE A 133 -6.09 12.94 -8.25
CA PHE A 133 -4.70 13.39 -8.45
C PHE A 133 -4.61 14.90 -8.62
N ALA A 134 -5.71 15.64 -8.53
CA ALA A 134 -5.72 17.10 -8.70
C ALA A 134 -5.06 17.84 -7.52
N HIS A 135 -4.88 17.18 -6.38
CA HIS A 135 -4.37 17.77 -5.14
C HIS A 135 -3.40 16.81 -4.43
N GLY A 136 -2.45 17.36 -3.66
CA GLY A 136 -1.54 16.63 -2.76
C GLY A 136 -0.37 15.89 -3.44
N GLY A 137 -0.60 15.24 -4.58
CA GLY A 137 0.43 14.46 -5.28
C GLY A 137 1.18 15.24 -6.35
N PHE A 138 2.44 15.60 -6.12
CA PHE A 138 3.32 16.17 -7.15
C PHE A 138 4.14 15.11 -7.91
N HIS A 139 4.18 13.88 -7.38
CA HIS A 139 4.96 12.79 -7.95
C HIS A 139 4.04 11.67 -8.41
N VAL A 140 4.25 11.23 -9.65
CA VAL A 140 3.59 10.06 -10.22
C VAL A 140 4.65 9.13 -10.80
N ARG A 141 4.38 7.82 -10.74
CA ARG A 141 5.14 6.83 -11.49
C ARG A 141 4.37 6.53 -12.78
N LEU A 142 5.01 6.74 -13.91
CA LEU A 142 4.50 6.23 -15.19
C LEU A 142 4.87 4.75 -15.29
N LEU A 143 3.93 3.94 -15.75
CA LEU A 143 4.14 2.53 -16.05
C LEU A 143 4.02 2.35 -17.55
N LEU A 144 5.13 2.02 -18.20
CA LEU A 144 5.18 1.85 -19.64
C LEU A 144 5.26 0.36 -19.97
N PRO A 145 4.31 -0.18 -20.77
CA PRO A 145 4.41 -1.56 -21.24
C PRO A 145 5.55 -1.69 -22.27
N PRO A 146 6.12 -2.89 -22.41
CA PRO A 146 7.09 -3.17 -23.46
C PRO A 146 6.53 -2.89 -24.86
N ALA A 147 7.39 -2.40 -25.76
CA ALA A 147 6.97 -1.99 -27.09
C ALA A 147 6.29 -3.15 -27.86
N GLY A 148 5.12 -2.86 -28.44
CA GLY A 148 4.37 -3.83 -29.24
C GLY A 148 3.60 -4.87 -28.44
N ARG A 149 3.58 -4.79 -27.11
CA ARG A 149 2.80 -5.70 -26.25
C ARG A 149 1.56 -5.01 -25.70
N GLN A 150 0.53 -5.81 -25.47
CA GLN A 150 -0.61 -5.38 -24.67
C GLN A 150 -0.15 -5.23 -23.22
N ALA A 151 -0.61 -4.17 -22.56
CA ALA A 151 -0.25 -3.93 -21.17
C ALA A 151 -0.88 -4.97 -20.25
N VAL A 152 -0.05 -5.53 -19.37
CA VAL A 152 -0.51 -6.24 -18.18
C VAL A 152 -0.35 -5.28 -17.01
N TRP A 153 -1.44 -4.99 -16.30
CA TRP A 153 -1.42 -4.02 -15.20
C TRP A 153 -1.12 -4.69 -13.86
N PRO A 154 -0.45 -3.99 -12.93
CA PRO A 154 -0.22 -4.52 -11.60
C PRO A 154 -1.53 -4.72 -10.87
N THR A 155 -1.55 -5.70 -9.98
CA THR A 155 -2.70 -5.98 -9.10
C THR A 155 -2.29 -5.92 -7.64
N MET A 156 -3.27 -5.77 -6.74
CA MET A 156 -3.05 -5.92 -5.30
C MET A 156 -3.08 -7.40 -4.93
N GLY A 157 -2.04 -7.87 -4.22
CA GLY A 157 -2.00 -9.17 -3.59
C GLY A 157 -2.88 -9.22 -2.34
N ALA A 158 -3.23 -10.44 -1.90
CA ALA A 158 -4.01 -10.64 -0.68
C ALA A 158 -3.27 -10.15 0.59
N ASP A 159 -1.95 -10.10 0.54
CA ASP A 159 -1.07 -9.53 1.56
C ASP A 159 -1.01 -7.99 1.52
N GLY A 160 -1.62 -7.36 0.51
CA GLY A 160 -1.62 -5.92 0.32
C GLY A 160 -0.37 -5.38 -0.37
N LEU A 161 0.53 -6.23 -0.86
CA LEU A 161 1.64 -5.82 -1.71
C LEU A 161 1.22 -5.74 -3.18
N ILE A 162 1.94 -4.93 -3.96
CA ILE A 162 1.72 -4.84 -5.40
C ILE A 162 2.34 -6.07 -6.07
N VAL A 163 1.52 -6.84 -6.77
CA VAL A 163 1.95 -7.89 -7.67
C VAL A 163 2.29 -7.24 -9.01
N TRP A 164 3.59 -7.09 -9.27
CA TRP A 164 4.10 -6.52 -10.50
C TRP A 164 4.09 -7.56 -11.63
N PRO A 165 3.69 -7.18 -12.86
CA PRO A 165 3.99 -7.96 -14.05
C PRO A 165 5.51 -8.19 -14.16
N SER A 166 5.91 -9.36 -14.64
CA SER A 166 7.31 -9.77 -14.73
C SER A 166 7.61 -10.43 -16.09
N GLY A 167 8.89 -10.72 -16.33
CA GLY A 167 9.33 -11.31 -17.60
C GLY A 167 9.03 -10.40 -18.80
N GLU A 168 8.41 -10.96 -19.83
CA GLU A 168 8.08 -10.22 -21.06
C GLU A 168 7.04 -9.11 -20.87
N ASP A 169 6.31 -9.11 -19.75
CA ASP A 169 5.29 -8.11 -19.45
C ASP A 169 5.76 -7.08 -18.42
N ALA A 170 7.05 -7.11 -18.03
CA ALA A 170 7.63 -6.21 -17.06
C ALA A 170 7.45 -4.74 -17.49
N LEU A 171 6.91 -3.93 -16.57
CA LEU A 171 6.66 -2.51 -16.79
C LEU A 171 7.90 -1.69 -16.38
N THR A 172 8.23 -0.65 -17.15
CA THR A 172 9.26 0.34 -16.80
C THR A 172 8.65 1.62 -16.25
#